data_AF-A0A965PRL7-F1
#
_entry.id   AF-A0A965PRL7-F1
#
_cell.length_a   1.000
_cell.length_b   1.000
_cell.length_c   1.000
_cell.angle_alpha   90.00
_cell.angle_beta   90.00
_cell.angle_gamma   90.00
#
_symmetry.space_group_name_H-M   'P 1'
#
loop_
_entity.id
_entity.type
_entity.pdbx_description
1 polymer ?
#
loop_
_entity_poly.entity_id
_entity_poly.type
_entity_poly.pdbx_seq_one_letter_code
_entity_poly.pdbx_strand_id
1 'polypeptide(L)'
;MKAQTSKEIVRYNIEKFVTEEYWIGAGFTLLSWISSFVMSVGVFLSFTLTIVLVDLYTGRLAAKHRGEAVQSHKYRNTVRKYILYMLGILISELFVRTFSLPIPLTYMVAGVIALTEIKSIFENIETVTGVRLWSYIGEKLTRLILRR
;
A
#
# COMPACT_ATOMS: atom_id res chain seq x y z
N MET A 1 28.66 -28.85 36.68
CA MET A 1 28.37 -28.48 35.28
C MET A 1 29.63 -28.81 34.49
N LYS A 2 29.67 -29.90 33.71
CA LYS A 2 30.88 -30.26 32.93
C LYS A 2 31.06 -29.20 31.85
N ALA A 3 32.22 -28.56 31.80
CA ALA A 3 32.58 -27.65 30.72
C ALA A 3 32.60 -28.46 29.42
N GLN A 4 31.61 -28.22 28.56
CA GLN A 4 31.52 -28.86 27.25
C GLN A 4 32.76 -28.46 26.45
N THR A 5 33.44 -29.43 25.85
CA THR A 5 34.74 -29.18 25.23
C THR A 5 34.51 -28.38 23.94
N SER A 6 35.41 -27.45 23.56
CA SER A 6 35.23 -26.59 22.36
C SER A 6 34.81 -27.38 21.10
N LYS A 7 35.35 -28.60 20.91
CA LYS A 7 34.99 -29.50 19.81
C LYS A 7 33.52 -29.95 19.83
N GLU A 8 32.94 -30.16 21.00
CA GLU A 8 31.53 -30.56 21.16
C GLU A 8 30.58 -29.41 20.84
N ILE A 9 30.95 -28.17 21.21
CA ILE A 9 30.19 -26.96 20.87
C ILE A 9 30.17 -26.74 19.35
N VAL A 10 31.34 -26.87 18.69
CA VAL A 10 31.45 -26.74 17.24
C VAL A 10 30.61 -27.81 16.54
N ARG A 11 30.70 -29.07 16.99
CA ARG A 11 29.91 -30.17 16.44
C ARG A 11 28.40 -29.94 16.57
N TYR A 12 27.94 -29.52 17.74
CA TYR A 12 26.52 -29.20 17.98
C TYR A 12 26.02 -28.07 17.05
N ASN A 13 26.81 -27.01 16.87
CA ASN A 13 26.45 -25.92 15.96
C ASN A 13 26.38 -26.37 14.49
N ILE A 14 27.30 -27.24 14.06
CA ILE A 14 27.29 -27.82 12.72
C ILE A 14 26.06 -28.72 12.52
N GLU A 15 25.78 -29.62 13.48
CA GLU A 15 24.62 -30.52 13.42
C GLU A 15 23.32 -29.71 13.38
N LYS A 16 23.18 -28.67 14.22
CA LYS A 16 22.04 -27.76 14.20
C LYS A 16 21.89 -27.02 12.86
N PHE A 17 22.97 -26.52 12.28
CA PHE A 17 22.95 -25.80 11.01
C PHE A 17 22.58 -26.69 9.81
N VAL A 18 22.89 -27.99 9.88
CA VAL A 18 22.57 -28.97 8.83
C VAL A 18 21.14 -29.49 8.96
N THR A 19 20.46 -29.27 10.10
CA THR A 19 19.06 -29.70 10.27
C THR A 19 18.08 -28.83 9.47
N GLU A 20 17.15 -29.47 8.77
CA GLU A 20 16.04 -28.82 8.05
C GLU A 20 15.20 -27.93 8.97
N GLU A 21 14.98 -28.35 10.22
CA GLU A 21 14.21 -27.60 11.22
C GLU A 21 14.79 -26.22 11.52
N TYR A 22 16.12 -26.07 11.51
CA TYR A 22 16.78 -24.79 11.74
C TYR A 22 16.47 -23.79 10.61
N TRP A 23 16.57 -24.24 9.36
CA TRP A 23 16.28 -23.40 8.19
C TRP A 23 14.81 -23.04 8.08
N ILE A 24 13.92 -23.98 8.41
CA ILE A 24 12.49 -23.72 8.53
C ILE A 24 12.23 -22.63 9.58
N GLY A 25 12.82 -22.75 10.78
CA GLY A 25 12.69 -21.76 11.84
C GLY A 25 13.25 -20.38 11.47
N ALA A 26 14.41 -20.34 10.81
CA ALA A 26 14.99 -19.10 10.28
C ALA A 26 14.08 -18.46 9.24
N GLY A 27 13.53 -19.26 8.32
CA GLY A 27 12.56 -18.82 7.31
C GLY A 27 11.30 -18.22 7.92
N PHE A 28 10.69 -18.89 8.91
CA PHE A 28 9.52 -18.37 9.61
C PHE A 28 9.81 -17.08 10.37
N THR A 29 10.98 -16.95 10.96
CA THR A 29 11.39 -15.73 11.67
C THR A 29 11.52 -14.56 10.71
N LEU A 30 12.19 -14.75 9.58
CA LEU A 30 12.33 -13.73 8.53
C LEU A 30 10.96 -13.36 7.95
N LEU A 31 10.11 -14.34 7.65
CA LEU A 31 8.77 -14.10 7.15
C LEU A 31 7.93 -13.30 8.15
N SER A 32 7.97 -13.66 9.44
CA SER A 32 7.24 -12.96 10.50
C SER A 32 7.71 -11.52 10.66
N TRP A 33 9.02 -11.28 10.51
CA TRP A 33 9.58 -9.93 10.54
C TRP A 33 9.08 -9.07 9.36
N ILE A 34 9.11 -9.63 8.14
CA ILE A 34 8.57 -8.96 6.94
C ILE A 34 7.06 -8.71 7.11
N SER A 35 6.30 -9.71 7.56
CA SER A 35 4.87 -9.59 7.79
C SER A 35 4.54 -8.52 8.81
N SER A 36 5.30 -8.43 9.92
CA SER A 36 5.12 -7.38 10.93
C SER A 36 5.32 -5.97 10.35
N PHE A 37 6.32 -5.81 9.47
CA PHE A 37 6.52 -4.56 8.74
C PHE A 37 5.37 -4.24 7.79
N VAL A 38 4.89 -5.20 7.00
CA VAL A 38 3.75 -4.98 6.09
C VAL A 38 2.47 -4.67 6.87
N MET A 39 2.24 -5.35 7.99
CA MET A 39 1.05 -5.18 8.82
C MET A 39 0.94 -3.79 9.43
N SER A 40 2.05 -3.11 9.71
CA SER A 40 2.01 -1.74 10.27
C SER A 40 1.38 -0.73 9.32
N VAL A 41 1.40 -1.00 8.02
CA VAL A 41 0.80 -0.17 6.97
C VAL A 41 -0.34 -0.88 6.26
N GLY A 42 -0.77 -2.04 6.76
CA GLY A 42 -1.79 -2.89 6.12
C GLY A 42 -3.11 -2.17 5.88
N VAL A 43 -3.50 -1.26 6.77
CA VAL A 43 -4.70 -0.42 6.59
C VAL A 43 -4.57 0.49 5.36
N PHE A 44 -3.42 1.12 5.14
CA PHE A 44 -3.19 1.96 3.96
C PHE A 44 -3.14 1.13 2.68
N LEU A 45 -2.46 -0.01 2.71
CA LEU A 45 -2.37 -0.90 1.55
C LEU A 45 -3.76 -1.44 1.15
N SER A 46 -4.57 -1.89 2.11
CA SER A 46 -5.93 -2.38 1.86
C SER A 46 -6.88 -1.26 1.41
N PHE A 47 -6.77 -0.06 1.99
CA PHE A 47 -7.53 1.11 1.55
C PHE A 47 -7.18 1.50 0.11
N THR A 48 -5.90 1.61 -0.22
CA THR A 48 -5.45 1.94 -1.59
C THR A 48 -5.83 0.84 -2.59
N LEU A 49 -5.80 -0.44 -2.20
CA LEU A 49 -6.35 -1.50 -3.06
C LEU A 49 -7.84 -1.28 -3.32
N THR A 50 -8.61 -1.04 -2.26
CA THR A 50 -10.07 -0.82 -2.37
C THR A 50 -10.38 0.35 -3.29
N ILE A 51 -9.69 1.49 -3.13
CA ILE A 51 -9.98 2.67 -3.93
C ILE A 51 -9.61 2.49 -5.40
N VAL A 52 -8.50 1.81 -5.70
CA VAL A 52 -8.11 1.51 -7.09
C VAL A 52 -9.12 0.57 -7.76
N LEU A 53 -9.69 -0.39 -7.02
CA LEU A 53 -10.76 -1.25 -7.54
C LEU A 53 -12.03 -0.46 -7.84
N VAL A 54 -12.40 0.49 -6.98
CA VAL A 54 -13.53 1.40 -7.20
C VAL A 54 -13.27 2.32 -8.39
N ASP A 55 -12.06 2.87 -8.53
CA ASP A 55 -11.66 3.67 -9.69
C ASP A 55 -11.76 2.86 -10.98
N LEU A 56 -11.27 1.62 -10.98
CA LEU A 56 -11.39 0.74 -12.13
C LEU A 56 -12.84 0.45 -12.51
N TYR A 57 -13.69 0.21 -11.52
CA TYR A 57 -15.12 -0.05 -11.73
C TYR A 57 -15.84 1.20 -12.28
N THR A 58 -15.63 2.36 -11.66
CA THR A 58 -16.25 3.62 -12.08
C THR A 58 -15.74 4.10 -13.44
N GLY A 59 -14.45 3.93 -13.72
CA GLY A 59 -13.85 4.23 -15.02
C GLY A 59 -14.40 3.36 -16.15
N ARG A 60 -14.66 2.07 -15.89
CA ARG A 60 -15.36 1.17 -16.84
C ARG A 60 -16.78 1.66 -17.13
N LEU A 61 -17.52 2.05 -16.09
CA LEU A 61 -18.89 2.52 -16.22
C LEU A 61 -18.95 3.83 -17.01
N ALA A 62 -18.04 4.77 -16.72
CA ALA A 62 -17.91 6.03 -17.44
C ALA A 62 -17.51 5.82 -18.91
N ALA A 63 -16.58 4.92 -19.21
CA ALA A 63 -16.20 4.58 -20.59
C ALA A 63 -17.39 4.00 -21.38
N LYS A 64 -18.17 3.11 -20.75
CA LYS A 64 -19.39 2.56 -21.35
C LYS A 64 -20.43 3.65 -21.60
N HIS A 65 -20.61 4.59 -20.66
CA HIS A 65 -21.52 5.73 -20.82
C HIS A 65 -21.11 6.65 -21.99
N ARG A 66 -19.80 6.83 -22.22
CA ARG A 66 -19.26 7.61 -23.35
C ARG A 66 -19.21 6.84 -24.68
N GLY A 67 -19.57 5.56 -24.71
CA GLY A 67 -19.47 4.71 -25.90
C GLY A 67 -18.03 4.40 -26.33
N GLU A 68 -17.05 4.58 -25.43
CA GLU A 68 -15.64 4.30 -25.73
C GLU A 68 -15.34 2.81 -25.64
N ALA A 69 -14.54 2.29 -26.58
CA ALA A 69 -14.01 0.94 -26.47
C ALA A 69 -13.06 0.82 -25.28
N VAL A 70 -13.28 -0.19 -24.45
CA VAL A 70 -12.43 -0.50 -23.30
C VAL A 70 -11.12 -1.10 -23.80
N GLN A 71 -10.07 -0.28 -23.90
CA GLN A 71 -8.76 -0.73 -24.35
C GLN A 71 -7.96 -1.41 -23.23
N SER A 72 -7.29 -2.51 -23.55
CA SER A 72 -6.44 -3.29 -22.63
C SER A 72 -5.30 -2.47 -21.99
N HIS A 73 -4.79 -1.46 -22.70
CA HIS A 73 -3.76 -0.56 -22.17
C HIS A 73 -4.26 0.22 -20.94
N LYS A 74 -5.54 0.60 -20.87
CA LYS A 74 -6.08 1.34 -19.71
C LYS A 74 -5.99 0.50 -18.43
N TYR A 75 -6.24 -0.81 -18.49
CA TYR A 75 -6.06 -1.73 -17.35
C TYR A 75 -4.62 -1.87 -16.90
N ARG A 76 -3.68 -2.00 -17.85
CA ARG A 76 -2.26 -2.10 -17.52
C ARG A 76 -1.78 -0.86 -16.75
N ASN A 77 -2.29 0.32 -17.09
CA ASN A 77 -1.99 1.54 -16.37
C ASN A 77 -2.52 1.51 -14.93
N THR A 78 -3.73 0.99 -14.70
CA THR A 78 -4.29 0.81 -13.34
C THR A 78 -3.45 -0.15 -12.51
N VAL A 79 -3.04 -1.29 -13.07
CA VAL A 79 -2.15 -2.24 -12.38
C VAL A 79 -0.81 -1.59 -12.05
N ARG A 80 -0.23 -0.84 -13.01
CA ARG A 80 1.02 -0.11 -12.78
C ARG A 80 0.88 0.91 -11.65
N LYS A 81 -0.19 1.71 -11.65
CA LYS A 81 -0.49 2.66 -10.56
C LYS A 81 -0.55 1.94 -9.21
N TYR A 82 -1.31 0.85 -9.13
CA TYR A 82 -1.44 0.06 -7.91
C TYR A 82 -0.09 -0.38 -7.35
N ILE A 83 0.75 -1.00 -8.18
CA ILE A 83 2.09 -1.45 -7.77
C ILE A 83 2.93 -0.27 -7.27
N LEU A 84 2.95 0.84 -8.01
CA LEU A 84 3.72 2.04 -7.62
C LEU A 84 3.22 2.66 -6.31
N TYR A 85 1.91 2.63 -6.06
CA TYR A 85 1.33 3.13 -4.81
C TYR A 85 1.68 2.24 -3.61
N MET A 86 1.59 0.91 -3.76
CA MET A 86 2.02 -0.04 -2.72
C MET A 86 3.51 0.18 -2.39
N LEU A 87 4.35 0.29 -3.42
CA LEU A 87 5.79 0.55 -3.24
C LEU A 87 6.05 1.90 -2.57
N GLY A 88 5.33 2.96 -2.96
CA GLY A 88 5.45 4.27 -2.34
C GLY A 88 5.15 4.25 -0.85
N ILE A 89 4.06 3.58 -0.45
CA ILE A 89 3.68 3.42 0.96
C ILE A 89 4.74 2.62 1.71
N LEU A 90 5.18 1.48 1.18
CA LEU A 90 6.19 0.63 1.83
C LEU A 90 7.53 1.35 1.98
N ILE A 91 8.00 2.05 0.94
CA ILE A 91 9.27 2.81 0.99
C ILE A 91 9.16 3.95 2.00
N SER A 92 8.02 4.65 2.05
CA SER A 92 7.82 5.73 3.02
C SER A 92 7.86 5.23 4.46
N GLU A 93 7.27 4.06 4.74
CA GLU A 93 7.32 3.44 6.07
C GLU A 93 8.72 2.96 6.42
N LEU A 94 9.41 2.34 5.46
CA LEU A 94 10.79 1.93 5.64
C LEU A 94 11.67 3.14 5.98
N PHE A 95 11.46 4.27 5.32
CA PHE A 95 12.18 5.52 5.57
C PHE A 95 11.89 6.06 6.97
N VAL A 96 10.61 6.14 7.38
CA VAL A 96 10.22 6.59 8.73
C VAL A 96 10.88 5.74 9.81
N ARG A 97 10.84 4.41 9.67
CA ARG A 97 11.43 3.49 10.65
C ARG A 97 12.95 3.53 10.69
N THR A 98 13.60 3.56 9.53
CA THR A 98 15.06 3.54 9.42
C THR A 98 15.67 4.80 10.03
N PHE A 99 15.05 5.95 9.80
CA PHE A 99 15.57 7.25 10.28
C PHE A 99 14.86 7.76 11.54
N SER A 100 13.94 6.98 12.11
CA SER A 100 13.14 7.35 13.29
C SER A 100 12.51 8.75 13.18
N LEU A 101 11.90 9.02 12.03
CA LEU A 101 11.38 10.36 11.73
C LEU A 101 10.21 10.70 12.65
N PRO A 102 10.16 11.93 13.20
CA PRO A 102 9.06 12.38 14.07
C PRO A 102 7.82 12.81 13.27
N ILE A 103 7.78 12.55 11.96
CA ILE A 103 6.69 12.93 11.07
C ILE A 103 5.97 11.70 10.53
N PRO A 104 4.63 11.76 10.36
CA PRO A 104 3.86 10.63 9.85
C PRO A 104 3.92 10.58 8.30
N LEU A 105 5.13 10.49 7.73
CA LEU A 105 5.34 10.56 6.28
C LEU A 105 4.52 9.51 5.52
N THR A 106 4.44 8.27 6.03
CA THR A 106 3.63 7.19 5.44
C THR A 106 2.17 7.60 5.27
N TYR A 107 1.61 8.28 6.27
CA TYR A 107 0.22 8.73 6.29
C TYR A 107 0.01 9.84 5.26
N MET A 108 0.98 10.75 5.14
CA MET A 108 0.94 11.81 4.14
C MET A 108 1.01 11.25 2.72
N VAL A 109 1.91 10.32 2.45
CA VAL A 109 2.05 9.66 1.14
C VAL A 109 0.77 8.90 0.79
N ALA A 110 0.26 8.08 1.70
CA ALA A 110 -1.00 7.35 1.51
C ALA A 110 -2.18 8.31 1.29
N GLY A 111 -2.23 9.42 2.03
CA GLY A 111 -3.25 10.46 1.90
C GLY A 111 -3.23 11.15 0.53
N VAL A 112 -2.05 11.50 0.01
CA VAL A 112 -1.93 12.09 -1.34
C VAL A 112 -2.40 11.10 -2.40
N ILE A 113 -1.97 9.83 -2.32
CA ILE A 113 -2.42 8.77 -3.24
C ILE A 113 -3.94 8.63 -3.17
N ALA A 114 -4.50 8.53 -1.97
CA ALA A 114 -5.93 8.43 -1.75
C ALA A 114 -6.69 9.58 -2.42
N LEU A 115 -6.26 10.83 -2.19
CA LEU A 115 -6.90 12.01 -2.77
C LEU A 115 -6.86 11.99 -4.30
N THR A 116 -5.76 11.54 -4.92
CA THR A 116 -5.68 11.44 -6.38
C THR A 116 -6.67 10.44 -6.96
N GLU A 117 -6.89 9.32 -6.28
CA GLU A 117 -7.83 8.29 -6.72
C GLU A 117 -9.29 8.67 -6.40
N ILE A 118 -9.58 9.31 -5.26
CA ILE A 118 -10.91 9.89 -4.96
C ILE A 118 -11.31 10.89 -6.05
N LYS A 119 -10.39 11.76 -6.46
CA LYS A 119 -10.65 12.74 -7.51
C LYS A 119 -11.03 12.06 -8.82
N SER A 120 -10.27 11.04 -9.24
CA SER A 120 -10.55 10.25 -10.44
C SER A 120 -11.94 9.58 -10.37
N ILE A 121 -12.30 9.02 -9.20
CA ILE A 121 -13.62 8.43 -8.96
C ILE A 121 -14.73 9.48 -9.12
N PHE A 122 -14.56 10.68 -8.59
CA PHE A 122 -15.56 11.74 -8.70
C PHE A 122 -15.73 12.21 -10.15
N GLU A 123 -14.66 12.31 -10.94
CA GLU A 123 -14.74 12.64 -12.37
C GLU A 123 -15.50 11.54 -13.15
N ASN A 124 -15.28 10.27 -12.80
CA ASN A 124 -16.03 9.15 -13.39
C ASN A 124 -17.51 9.17 -12.97
N ILE A 125 -17.83 9.45 -11.71
CA ILE A 125 -19.22 9.59 -11.23
C ILE A 125 -19.92 10.76 -11.91
N GLU A 126 -19.24 11.89 -12.06
CA GLU A 126 -19.76 13.06 -12.77
C GLU A 126 -20.11 12.71 -14.22
N THR A 127 -19.25 11.95 -14.91
CA THR A 127 -19.54 11.49 -16.28
C THR A 127 -20.85 10.69 -16.34
N VAL A 128 -21.10 9.82 -15.36
CA VAL A 128 -22.24 8.88 -15.38
C VAL A 128 -23.52 9.53 -14.86
N THR A 129 -23.42 10.42 -13.86
CA THR A 129 -24.58 10.96 -13.12
C THR A 129 -24.86 12.43 -13.39
N GLY A 130 -23.91 13.17 -13.99
CA GLY A 130 -23.95 14.62 -14.15
C GLY A 130 -23.66 15.41 -12.85
N VAL A 131 -23.41 14.73 -11.73
CA VAL A 131 -23.19 15.39 -10.43
C VAL A 131 -21.71 15.76 -10.25
N ARG A 132 -21.44 17.06 -10.13
CA ARG A 132 -20.09 17.66 -9.97
C ARG A 132 -19.59 17.58 -8.53
N LEU A 133 -19.31 16.38 -8.05
CA LEU A 133 -18.91 16.12 -6.65
C LEU A 133 -17.62 16.85 -6.24
N TRP A 134 -16.60 16.83 -7.11
CA TRP A 134 -15.30 17.46 -6.81
C TRP A 134 -15.44 18.98 -6.63
N SER A 135 -16.13 19.65 -7.56
CA SER A 135 -16.40 21.09 -7.48
C SER A 135 -17.21 21.45 -6.24
N TYR A 136 -18.27 20.70 -5.95
CA TYR A 136 -19.12 20.95 -4.78
C TYR A 136 -18.33 20.90 -3.46
N ILE A 137 -17.45 19.91 -3.32
CA ILE A 137 -16.60 19.76 -2.13
C ILE A 137 -15.59 20.91 -2.05
N GLY A 138 -14.92 21.25 -3.16
CA GLY A 138 -13.97 22.36 -3.22
C GLY A 138 -14.58 23.70 -2.85
N GLU A 139 -15.75 24.03 -3.40
CA GLU A 139 -16.47 25.26 -3.06
C GLU A 139 -16.86 25.35 -1.59
N LYS A 140 -17.29 24.23 -1.00
CA LYS A 140 -17.72 24.17 0.40
C LYS A 140 -16.53 24.31 1.35
N LEU A 141 -15.39 23.68 1.01
CA LEU A 141 -14.12 23.83 1.72
C LEU A 141 -13.62 25.27 1.69
N THR A 142 -13.55 25.88 0.51
CA THR A 142 -13.13 27.29 0.36
C THR A 142 -14.02 28.22 1.17
N ARG A 143 -15.34 28.03 1.11
CA ARG A 143 -16.28 28.81 1.94
C ARG A 143 -16.07 28.60 3.44
N LEU A 144 -15.69 27.40 3.88
CA LEU A 144 -15.46 27.12 5.30
C LEU A 144 -14.15 27.74 5.81
N ILE A 145 -13.10 27.73 4.98
CA ILE A 145 -11.81 28.35 5.29
C ILE A 145 -11.94 29.87 5.33
N LEU A 146 -12.62 30.48 4.35
CA LEU A 146 -12.80 31.94 4.27
C LEU A 146 -13.79 32.51 5.30
N ARG A 147 -14.54 31.64 6.01
CA ARG A 147 -15.48 32.04 7.07
C ARG A 147 -14.86 31.98 8.47
N ARG A 148 -13.61 31.53 8.58
CA ARG A 148 -12.76 31.74 9.75
C ARG A 148 -11.90 32.98 9.54
#